data_AF-A0A0F8ZXS7-F1
#
_entry.id   AF-A0A0F8ZXS7-F1
#
_cell.length_a   1.000
_cell.length_b   1.000
_cell.length_c   1.000
_cell.angle_alpha   90.00
_cell.angle_beta   90.00
_cell.angle_gamma   90.00
#
_symmetry.space_group_name_H-M   'P 1'
#
loop_
_entity.id
_entity.type
_entity.pdbx_description
1 polymer ?
#
loop_
_entity_poly.entity_id
_entity_poly.type
_entity_poly.pdbx_seq_one_letter_code
_entity_poly.pdbx_strand_id
1 'polypeptide(L)'
;MTDADALSKAAAGDVGETAQMEPVTEKIEAAKASFEGEAAEPMLKEERGHLSETIWRAGWEPGTKTERAARVEKTLHNSTVSGAHDNVSDLLVVGNGDMFRLLCKASSLSEGWMKSTKALEVASGCLVQVTTQQRNPDGSYAVAEALAFIPGVRVVPDENDGRKLKR
;
A
#
# COMPACT_ATOMS: atom_id res chain seq x y z
N MET A 1 53.99 32.87 12.67
CA MET A 1 53.34 32.20 13.81
C MET A 1 52.34 31.24 13.22
N THR A 2 52.57 29.94 13.39
CA THR A 2 51.77 28.84 12.81
C THR A 2 50.84 28.30 13.88
N ASP A 3 49.56 28.16 13.57
CA ASP A 3 48.50 27.70 14.49
C ASP A 3 48.60 26.20 14.78
N ALA A 4 49.60 25.84 15.59
CA ALA A 4 49.81 24.49 16.13
C ALA A 4 49.34 24.34 17.59
N ASP A 5 48.57 25.30 18.13
CA ASP A 5 48.24 25.38 19.57
C ASP A 5 46.74 25.25 19.92
N ALA A 6 45.93 24.60 19.07
CA ALA A 6 44.50 24.40 19.34
C ALA A 6 44.05 22.94 19.52
N LEU A 7 44.98 21.98 19.62
CA LEU A 7 44.67 20.55 19.83
C LEU A 7 45.52 19.98 20.96
N SER A 8 45.32 20.49 22.17
CA SER A 8 45.89 19.94 23.40
C SER A 8 45.09 20.44 24.60
N LYS A 9 43.98 19.75 24.90
CA LYS A 9 43.40 19.63 26.26
C LYS A 9 42.35 18.52 26.23
N ALA A 10 42.85 17.31 26.37
CA ALA A 10 42.06 16.16 26.79
C ALA A 10 41.75 16.23 28.29
N ALA A 11 40.65 15.57 28.65
CA ALA A 11 40.39 14.88 29.92
C ALA A 11 40.10 15.75 31.17
N ALA A 12 38.80 15.86 31.52
CA ALA A 12 38.24 15.41 32.80
C ALA A 12 36.74 15.70 32.89
N GLY A 13 35.95 14.68 33.27
CA GLY A 13 34.51 14.73 33.56
C GLY A 13 33.66 14.10 32.45
N ASP A 14 32.72 13.18 32.68
CA ASP A 14 32.10 12.66 33.90
C ASP A 14 31.54 11.27 33.52
N VAL A 15 31.76 10.23 34.34
CA VAL A 15 31.29 8.87 34.05
C VAL A 15 29.90 8.74 34.66
N GLY A 16 28.89 9.17 33.91
CA GLY A 16 27.48 9.04 34.24
C GLY A 16 26.86 7.79 33.62
N GLU A 17 26.62 6.79 34.48
CA GLU A 17 25.48 5.86 34.48
C GLU A 17 25.22 5.01 33.22
N THR A 18 25.66 3.74 33.29
CA THR A 18 25.21 2.67 32.40
C THR A 18 23.72 2.40 32.58
N ALA A 19 22.89 2.88 31.65
CA ALA A 19 21.50 2.44 31.55
C ALA A 19 21.47 0.96 31.16
N GLN A 20 21.02 0.11 32.08
CA GLN A 20 20.70 -1.29 31.80
C GLN A 20 19.56 -1.33 30.78
N MET A 21 19.81 -1.84 29.57
CA MET A 21 18.76 -2.16 28.62
C MET A 21 18.09 -3.48 29.03
N GLU A 22 16.87 -3.39 29.52
CA GLU A 22 15.94 -4.51 29.67
C GLU A 22 15.73 -5.22 28.31
N PRO A 23 15.74 -6.56 28.25
CA PRO A 23 15.61 -7.29 27.00
C PRO A 23 14.19 -7.15 26.42
N VAL A 24 14.09 -6.52 25.24
CA VAL A 24 12.86 -6.29 24.45
C VAL A 24 12.08 -7.57 24.12
N THR A 25 12.69 -8.74 24.31
CA THR A 25 12.10 -10.06 24.03
C THR A 25 10.92 -10.41 24.94
N GLU A 26 10.90 -9.98 26.20
CA GLU A 26 9.78 -10.30 27.10
C GLU A 26 8.49 -9.51 26.79
N LYS A 27 8.62 -8.30 26.25
CA LYS A 27 7.46 -7.49 25.84
C LYS A 27 6.79 -8.02 24.57
N ILE A 28 7.55 -8.71 23.70
CA ILE A 28 7.02 -9.33 22.49
C ILE A 28 6.24 -10.61 22.81
N GLU A 29 6.70 -11.41 23.77
CA GLU A 29 6.01 -12.64 24.18
C GLU A 29 4.73 -12.34 24.99
N ALA A 30 4.73 -11.30 25.83
CA ALA A 30 3.52 -10.86 26.54
C ALA A 30 2.42 -10.31 25.60
N ALA A 31 2.82 -9.66 24.50
CA ALA A 31 1.88 -9.17 23.48
C ALA A 31 1.28 -10.31 22.61
N LYS A 32 1.99 -11.43 22.45
CA LYS A 32 1.45 -12.64 21.79
C LYS A 32 0.45 -13.37 22.68
N ALA A 33 0.75 -13.50 23.97
CA ALA A 33 -0.15 -14.16 24.93
C ALA A 33 -1.48 -13.41 25.14
N SER A 34 -1.51 -12.10 24.89
CA SER A 34 -2.73 -11.29 24.96
C SER A 34 -3.59 -11.34 23.68
N PHE A 35 -3.05 -11.85 22.56
CA PHE A 35 -3.80 -12.02 21.31
C PHE A 35 -4.40 -13.42 21.14
N GLU A 36 -3.94 -14.40 21.92
CA GLU A 36 -4.40 -15.80 21.87
C GLU A 36 -5.51 -16.12 22.89
N GLY A 37 -6.08 -15.12 23.57
CA GLY A 37 -7.01 -15.30 24.70
C GLY A 37 -8.46 -14.84 24.50
N GLU A 38 -8.85 -14.28 23.36
CA GLU A 38 -10.23 -13.81 23.15
C GLU A 38 -10.98 -14.73 22.18
N ALA A 39 -11.66 -15.72 22.76
CA ALA A 39 -12.59 -16.57 22.05
C ALA A 39 -13.62 -15.71 21.32
N ALA A 40 -13.64 -15.79 19.99
CA ALA A 40 -14.68 -15.19 19.17
C ALA A 40 -16.05 -15.71 19.63
N GLU A 41 -16.85 -14.85 20.25
CA GLU A 41 -18.24 -15.13 20.58
C GLU A 41 -19.02 -15.50 19.30
N PRO A 42 -19.95 -16.47 19.34
CA PRO A 42 -20.69 -16.88 18.16
C PRO A 42 -21.72 -15.81 17.77
N MET A 43 -21.42 -15.03 16.74
CA MET A 43 -22.39 -14.15 16.08
C MET A 43 -23.64 -14.93 15.64
N LEU A 44 -24.81 -14.40 16.04
CA LEU A 44 -26.14 -14.96 15.84
C LEU A 44 -26.47 -15.18 14.34
N LYS A 45 -27.18 -16.29 14.07
CA LYS A 45 -27.48 -16.86 12.75
C LYS A 45 -28.41 -16.02 11.84
N GLU A 46 -28.80 -14.81 12.23
CA GLU A 46 -29.92 -14.11 11.59
C GLU A 46 -29.51 -13.05 10.54
N GLU A 47 -28.24 -12.65 10.48
CA GLU A 47 -27.75 -11.67 9.48
C GLU A 47 -27.27 -12.28 8.15
N ARG A 48 -27.50 -13.58 7.91
CA ARG A 48 -27.16 -14.27 6.63
C ARG A 48 -28.20 -14.07 5.51
N GLY A 49 -29.28 -13.35 5.77
CA GLY A 49 -30.47 -13.39 4.93
C GLY A 49 -30.49 -12.51 3.66
N HIS A 50 -29.50 -11.64 3.42
CA HIS A 50 -29.64 -10.66 2.32
C HIS A 50 -28.46 -10.51 1.36
N LEU A 51 -27.26 -10.99 1.72
CA LEU A 51 -26.10 -10.97 0.82
C LEU A 51 -25.80 -12.34 0.20
N SER A 52 -26.57 -13.38 0.54
CA SER A 52 -26.28 -14.78 0.18
C SER A 52 -26.91 -15.24 -1.14
N GLU A 53 -28.09 -14.74 -1.53
CA GLU A 53 -28.75 -15.22 -2.76
C GLU A 53 -28.09 -14.75 -4.06
N THR A 54 -27.55 -13.52 -4.09
CA THR A 54 -26.93 -12.96 -5.29
C THR A 54 -25.60 -13.64 -5.61
N ILE A 55 -24.86 -14.03 -4.58
CA ILE A 55 -23.56 -14.71 -4.69
C ILE A 55 -23.76 -16.18 -5.11
N TRP A 56 -24.83 -16.84 -4.65
CA TRP A 56 -25.15 -18.23 -5.01
C TRP A 56 -25.56 -18.38 -6.48
N ARG A 57 -26.31 -17.42 -7.05
CA ARG A 57 -26.72 -17.44 -8.47
C ARG A 57 -25.56 -17.24 -9.45
N ALA A 58 -24.42 -16.73 -8.98
CA ALA A 58 -23.22 -16.53 -9.79
C ALA A 58 -22.32 -17.78 -9.88
N GLY A 59 -22.72 -18.91 -9.28
CA GLY A 59 -21.95 -20.16 -9.37
C GLY A 59 -20.61 -20.12 -8.63
N TRP A 60 -20.48 -19.26 -7.62
CA TRP A 60 -19.27 -19.16 -6.80
C TRP A 60 -19.29 -20.19 -5.68
N GLU A 61 -18.46 -21.23 -5.77
CA GLU A 61 -18.19 -22.12 -4.65
C GLU A 61 -16.97 -21.62 -3.85
N PRO A 62 -17.07 -21.53 -2.51
CA PRO A 62 -15.92 -21.18 -1.68
C PRO A 62 -14.92 -22.33 -1.68
N GLY A 63 -13.86 -22.19 -2.49
CA GLY A 63 -12.72 -23.12 -2.50
C GLY A 63 -12.09 -23.31 -1.12
N THR A 64 -11.48 -24.48 -0.92
CA THR A 64 -10.86 -24.84 0.35
C THR A 64 -9.70 -23.89 0.69
N LYS A 65 -9.40 -23.73 1.98
CA LYS A 65 -8.37 -22.81 2.50
C LYS A 65 -6.99 -23.01 1.84
N THR A 66 -6.73 -24.21 1.34
CA THR A 66 -5.51 -24.63 0.64
C THR A 66 -5.51 -24.24 -0.86
N GLU A 67 -6.67 -24.16 -1.51
CA GLU A 67 -6.81 -23.72 -2.91
C GLU A 67 -6.70 -22.20 -3.05
N ARG A 68 -7.06 -21.43 -2.02
CA ARG A 68 -6.83 -19.97 -1.98
C ARG A 68 -5.35 -19.58 -2.07
N ALA A 69 -4.43 -20.50 -1.76
CA ALA A 69 -2.99 -20.30 -1.80
C ALA A 69 -2.38 -20.53 -3.19
N ALA A 70 -3.09 -21.17 -4.13
CA ALA A 70 -2.72 -21.20 -5.54
C ALA A 70 -3.13 -19.87 -6.20
N ARG A 71 -2.59 -18.78 -5.65
CA ARG A 71 -2.99 -17.42 -5.96
C ARG A 71 -2.20 -16.96 -7.18
N VAL A 72 -2.88 -16.77 -8.30
CA VAL A 72 -2.32 -16.08 -9.46
C VAL A 72 -1.72 -14.76 -8.95
N GLU A 73 -0.41 -14.59 -9.15
CA GLU A 73 0.30 -13.38 -8.73
C GLU A 73 -0.34 -12.16 -9.40
N LYS A 74 -0.51 -11.07 -8.66
CA LYS A 74 -1.12 -9.86 -9.21
C LYS A 74 -0.19 -9.25 -10.26
N THR A 75 -0.75 -8.90 -11.41
CA THR A 75 -0.04 -8.12 -12.42
C THR A 75 0.14 -6.67 -11.96
N LEU A 76 1.39 -6.28 -11.72
CA LEU A 76 1.72 -4.97 -11.16
C LEU A 76 2.14 -3.93 -12.21
N HIS A 77 2.18 -4.21 -13.52
CA HIS A 77 2.76 -3.28 -14.51
C HIS A 77 1.74 -2.54 -15.39
N ASN A 78 0.44 -2.79 -15.21
CA ASN A 78 -0.60 -2.12 -15.99
C ASN A 78 -0.59 -0.59 -15.79
N SER A 79 -0.70 0.13 -16.92
CA SER A 79 -0.64 1.60 -16.98
C SER A 79 -1.78 2.24 -17.79
N THR A 80 -2.43 1.47 -18.66
CA THR A 80 -3.66 1.84 -19.39
C THR A 80 -4.66 0.68 -19.34
N VAL A 81 -5.92 0.96 -19.61
CA VAL A 81 -6.97 -0.07 -19.76
C VAL A 81 -6.63 -1.05 -20.89
N SER A 82 -6.18 -0.55 -22.04
CA SER A 82 -5.85 -1.41 -23.18
C SER A 82 -4.78 -2.45 -22.84
N GLY A 83 -3.69 -2.04 -22.19
CA GLY A 83 -2.65 -2.96 -21.73
C GLY A 83 -3.06 -3.81 -20.53
N ALA A 84 -4.12 -3.41 -19.80
CA ALA A 84 -4.65 -4.22 -18.72
C ALA A 84 -5.45 -5.43 -19.24
N HIS A 85 -6.13 -5.32 -20.39
CA HIS A 85 -6.84 -6.47 -21.00
C HIS A 85 -5.90 -7.61 -21.40
N ASP A 86 -4.66 -7.30 -21.79
CA ASP A 86 -3.65 -8.33 -22.10
C ASP A 86 -3.25 -9.15 -20.87
N ASN A 87 -3.40 -8.56 -19.68
CA ASN A 87 -2.93 -9.09 -18.40
C ASN A 87 -4.06 -9.56 -17.48
N VAL A 88 -5.30 -9.13 -17.73
CA VAL A 88 -6.49 -9.35 -16.90
C VAL A 88 -7.66 -9.62 -17.85
N SER A 89 -7.82 -10.89 -18.21
CA SER A 89 -8.75 -11.32 -19.28
C SER A 89 -10.23 -11.10 -18.94
N ASP A 90 -10.57 -10.99 -17.66
CA ASP A 90 -11.92 -10.75 -17.15
C ASP A 90 -12.18 -9.27 -16.79
N LEU A 91 -11.30 -8.35 -17.21
CA LEU A 91 -11.46 -6.93 -16.96
C LEU A 91 -12.71 -6.38 -17.66
N LEU A 92 -13.69 -5.94 -16.87
CA LEU A 92 -14.87 -5.22 -17.36
C LEU A 92 -14.72 -3.73 -17.13
N VAL A 93 -14.95 -2.92 -18.17
CA VAL A 93 -14.75 -1.47 -18.14
C VAL A 93 -16.06 -0.78 -18.52
N VAL A 94 -16.49 0.17 -17.69
CA VAL A 94 -17.64 1.05 -17.96
C VAL A 94 -17.15 2.50 -18.00
N GLY A 95 -17.54 3.24 -19.04
CA GLY A 95 -17.05 4.60 -19.26
C GLY A 95 -15.59 4.66 -19.71
N ASN A 96 -14.91 5.79 -19.47
CA ASN A 96 -13.49 5.95 -19.78
C ASN A 96 -12.62 5.46 -18.61
N GLY A 97 -12.13 4.22 -18.68
CA GLY A 97 -11.28 3.66 -17.62
C GLY A 97 -9.88 4.29 -17.51
N ASP A 98 -9.46 5.09 -18.49
CA ASP A 98 -8.22 5.89 -18.44
C ASP A 98 -8.48 7.37 -18.08
N MET A 99 -9.62 7.67 -17.44
CA MET A 99 -9.97 9.02 -16.99
C MET A 99 -8.91 9.59 -16.03
N PHE A 100 -8.46 8.79 -15.06
CA PHE A 100 -7.26 9.10 -14.27
C PHE A 100 -6.02 8.64 -15.02
N ARG A 101 -5.19 9.58 -15.44
CA ARG A 101 -3.95 9.31 -16.16
C ARG A 101 -2.82 9.02 -15.18
N LEU A 102 -2.09 7.93 -15.42
CA LEU A 102 -0.92 7.59 -14.62
C LEU A 102 0.18 8.65 -14.78
N LEU A 103 0.61 9.25 -13.67
CA LEU A 103 1.76 10.14 -13.61
C LEU A 103 3.04 9.33 -13.41
N CYS A 104 3.10 8.59 -12.30
CA CYS A 104 4.22 7.74 -11.95
C CYS A 104 3.77 6.55 -11.10
N LYS A 105 4.63 5.54 -11.04
CA LYS A 105 4.39 4.31 -10.31
C LYS A 105 5.71 3.66 -9.92
N ALA A 106 5.72 3.06 -8.75
CA ALA A 106 6.78 2.17 -8.30
C ALA A 106 6.13 0.95 -7.65
N SER A 107 6.68 -0.23 -7.87
CA SER A 107 6.18 -1.45 -7.26
C SER A 107 7.29 -2.48 -7.12
N SER A 108 7.14 -3.34 -6.12
CA SER A 108 7.97 -4.53 -5.97
C SER A 108 7.07 -5.73 -5.71
N LEU A 109 7.18 -6.74 -6.58
CA LEU A 109 6.44 -7.99 -6.44
C LEU A 109 6.95 -8.80 -5.24
N SER A 110 8.28 -8.89 -5.08
CA SER A 110 8.92 -9.62 -3.98
C SER A 110 8.58 -8.99 -2.63
N GLU A 111 8.71 -7.67 -2.52
CA GLU A 111 8.38 -6.91 -1.30
C GLU A 111 6.87 -6.71 -1.13
N GLY A 112 6.08 -7.00 -2.17
CA GLY A 112 4.62 -7.02 -2.12
C GLY A 112 3.94 -5.66 -2.01
N TRP A 113 4.53 -4.61 -2.55
CA TRP A 113 3.94 -3.27 -2.49
C TRP A 113 3.90 -2.58 -3.85
N MET A 114 2.95 -1.65 -3.97
CA MET A 114 2.85 -0.73 -5.10
C MET A 114 2.45 0.66 -4.60
N LYS A 115 3.04 1.68 -5.20
CA LYS A 115 2.61 3.07 -5.12
C LYS A 115 2.32 3.59 -6.52
N SER A 116 1.20 4.29 -6.68
CA SER A 116 0.90 4.97 -7.93
C SER A 116 0.31 6.35 -7.66
N THR A 117 0.69 7.30 -8.52
CA THR A 117 0.11 8.63 -8.55
C THR A 117 -0.59 8.82 -9.89
N LYS A 118 -1.86 9.19 -9.85
CA LYS A 118 -2.68 9.45 -11.03
C LYS A 118 -3.32 10.83 -10.94
N ALA A 119 -3.61 11.42 -12.10
CA ALA A 119 -4.30 12.70 -12.16
C ALA A 119 -5.47 12.67 -13.14
N LEU A 120 -6.56 13.32 -12.75
CA LEU A 120 -7.68 13.67 -13.60
C LEU A 120 -7.65 15.18 -13.82
N GLU A 121 -7.39 15.60 -15.06
CA GLU A 121 -7.49 17.00 -15.46
C GLU A 121 -8.95 17.45 -15.49
N VAL A 122 -9.25 18.57 -14.83
CA VAL A 122 -10.55 19.24 -14.81
C VAL A 122 -10.37 20.69 -15.25
N ALA A 123 -11.48 21.42 -15.45
CA ALA A 123 -11.44 22.75 -16.08
C ALA A 123 -10.44 23.75 -15.45
N SER A 124 -10.21 23.70 -14.13
CA SER A 124 -9.37 24.65 -13.40
C SER A 124 -8.11 24.04 -12.75
N GLY A 125 -7.78 22.78 -13.05
CA GLY A 125 -6.64 22.11 -12.40
C GLY A 125 -6.68 20.60 -12.56
N CYS A 126 -6.07 19.88 -11.61
CA CYS A 126 -6.10 18.43 -11.60
C CYS A 126 -6.52 17.89 -10.23
N LEU A 127 -7.36 16.86 -10.21
CA LEU A 127 -7.49 15.97 -9.07
C LEU A 127 -6.33 14.97 -9.10
N VAL A 128 -5.53 14.93 -8.05
CA VAL A 128 -4.37 14.05 -7.93
C VAL A 128 -4.64 13.03 -6.85
N GLN A 129 -4.60 11.76 -7.25
CA GLN A 129 -4.77 10.61 -6.37
C GLN A 129 -3.42 9.93 -6.17
N VAL A 130 -3.08 9.64 -4.92
CA VAL A 130 -1.97 8.75 -4.55
C VAL A 130 -2.56 7.53 -3.88
N THR A 131 -2.19 6.35 -4.37
CA THR A 131 -2.60 5.06 -3.79
C THR A 131 -1.35 4.26 -3.45
N THR A 132 -1.29 3.73 -2.24
CA THR A 132 -0.34 2.69 -1.83
C THR A 132 -1.12 1.41 -1.53
N GLN A 133 -0.66 0.29 -2.07
CA GLN A 133 -1.12 -1.06 -1.70
C GLN A 133 0.05 -1.83 -1.12
N GLN A 134 -0.16 -2.49 0.01
CA GLN A 134 0.82 -3.31 0.72
C GLN A 134 0.25 -4.71 0.94
N ARG A 135 0.99 -5.75 0.54
CA ARG A 135 0.68 -7.14 0.85
C ARG A 135 1.03 -7.41 2.31
N ASN A 136 0.06 -7.96 3.04
CA ASN A 136 0.22 -8.37 4.43
C ASN A 136 0.81 -9.80 4.49
N PRO A 137 1.37 -10.21 5.64
CA PRO A 137 1.91 -11.56 5.82
C PRO A 137 0.89 -12.68 5.58
N ASP A 138 -0.39 -12.43 5.86
CA ASP A 138 -1.51 -13.36 5.61
C ASP A 138 -1.94 -13.41 4.13
N GLY A 139 -1.27 -12.65 3.26
CA GLY A 139 -1.60 -12.52 1.84
C GLY A 139 -2.71 -11.52 1.52
N SER A 140 -3.38 -10.93 2.50
CA SER A 140 -4.32 -9.83 2.28
C SER A 140 -3.59 -8.56 1.81
N TYR A 141 -4.33 -7.50 1.47
CA TYR A 141 -3.74 -6.22 1.07
C TYR A 141 -4.30 -5.09 1.93
N ALA A 142 -3.41 -4.29 2.52
CA ALA A 142 -3.73 -2.98 3.07
C ALA A 142 -3.65 -1.92 1.95
N VAL A 143 -4.54 -0.93 2.00
CA VAL A 143 -4.61 0.15 1.02
C VAL A 143 -4.65 1.49 1.76
N ALA A 144 -3.86 2.45 1.28
CA ALA A 144 -3.91 3.83 1.74
C ALA A 144 -4.05 4.75 0.52
N GLU A 145 -5.00 5.68 0.58
CA GLU A 145 -5.27 6.63 -0.50
C GLU A 145 -5.32 8.07 -0.01
N ALA A 146 -4.85 8.98 -0.86
CA ALA A 146 -4.99 10.41 -0.66
C ALA A 146 -5.44 11.04 -1.98
N LEU A 147 -6.33 12.03 -1.88
CA LEU A 147 -6.85 12.79 -3.01
C LEU A 147 -6.70 14.29 -2.71
N ALA A 148 -6.12 15.04 -3.65
CA ALA A 148 -5.96 16.47 -3.54
C ALA A 148 -6.31 17.16 -4.86
N PHE A 149 -7.00 18.30 -4.78
CA PHE A 149 -7.17 19.17 -5.93
C PHE A 149 -6.00 20.16 -6.02
N ILE A 150 -5.35 20.20 -7.18
CA ILE A 150 -4.24 21.11 -7.47
C ILE A 150 -4.70 22.12 -8.52
N PRO A 151 -4.85 23.41 -8.17
CA PRO A 151 -5.32 24.42 -9.11
C PRO A 151 -4.24 24.80 -10.13
N GLY A 152 -4.68 25.15 -11.35
CA GLY A 152 -3.82 25.73 -12.38
C GLY A 152 -2.74 24.81 -12.94
N VAL A 153 -2.90 23.49 -12.80
CA VAL A 153 -2.00 22.50 -13.42
C VAL A 153 -2.74 21.64 -14.44
N ARG A 154 -1.97 21.12 -15.40
CA ARG A 154 -2.40 20.25 -16.50
C ARG A 154 -1.54 18.99 -16.51
N VAL A 155 -2.06 17.90 -17.04
CA VAL A 155 -1.31 16.65 -17.22
C VAL A 155 -0.56 16.70 -18.57
N VAL A 156 0.76 16.56 -18.54
CA VAL A 156 1.61 16.51 -19.74
C VAL A 156 2.50 15.26 -19.75
N PRO A 157 3.00 14.82 -20.91
CA PRO A 157 3.99 13.75 -20.98
C PRO A 157 5.23 14.04 -20.13
N ASP A 158 5.80 13.00 -19.53
CA ASP A 158 7.09 13.04 -18.86
C ASP A 158 8.17 12.33 -19.70
N GLU A 159 9.45 12.55 -19.38
CA GLU A 159 10.58 11.93 -20.08
C GLU A 159 10.77 10.45 -19.72
N ASN A 160 10.18 10.00 -18.60
CA ASN A 160 10.29 8.62 -18.08
C ASN A 160 9.09 7.73 -18.48
N ASP A 161 8.53 7.93 -19.68
CA ASP A 161 7.33 7.21 -20.20
C ASP A 161 6.07 7.34 -19.32
N GLY A 162 6.08 8.30 -18.39
CA GLY A 162 4.98 8.66 -17.51
C GLY A 162 4.33 9.98 -17.90
N ARG A 163 3.75 10.65 -16.90
CA ARG A 163 3.18 12.00 -17.04
C ARG A 163 3.53 12.83 -15.82
N LYS A 164 3.49 14.14 -15.97
CA LYS A 164 3.72 15.08 -14.86
C LYS A 164 2.68 16.19 -14.85
N LEU A 165 2.62 16.89 -13.72
CA LEU A 165 1.86 18.12 -13.59
C LEU A 165 2.71 19.28 -14.07
N LYS A 166 2.13 20.12 -14.92
CA LYS A 166 2.73 21.37 -15.40
C LYS A 166 1.77 22.52 -15.15
N ARG A 167 2.29 23.64 -14.65
CA ARG A 167 1.56 24.92 -14.58
C ARG A 167 1.53 25.59 -15.95
#